data_AF-A0A7J4F8F9-F1
#
_entry.id   AF-A0A7J4F8F9-F1
#
_cell.length_a   1.000
_cell.length_b   1.000
_cell.length_c   1.000
_cell.angle_alpha   90.00
_cell.angle_beta   90.00
_cell.angle_gamma   90.00
#
_symmetry.space_group_name_H-M   'P 1'
#
loop_
_entity.id
_entity.type
_entity.pdbx_description
1 polymer ?
#
loop_
_entity_poly.entity_id
_entity_poly.type
_entity_poly.pdbx_seq_one_letter_code
_entity_poly.pdbx_strand_id
1 'polypeptide(L)'
;MAGKRTGQERMNDALTLSRHDYRRIYRQLRTMDDVRRLSPEFDEDFLFAIYTQRTVREVKRRFHQVSRSAPAFRRWWRKGQSFLQIARRIDFPPVLTAMIILRLDGVGRKTFQRY
;
A
#
# COMPACT_ATOMS: atom_id res chain seq x y z
N MET A 1 -31.90 -31.73 17.04
CA MET A 1 -31.56 -32.11 15.64
C MET A 1 -30.86 -30.94 14.97
N ALA A 2 -29.53 -30.85 15.07
CA ALA A 2 -28.76 -29.79 14.41
C ALA A 2 -28.42 -30.24 12.97
N GLY A 3 -29.08 -29.65 11.98
CA GLY A 3 -28.81 -29.94 10.57
C GLY A 3 -27.37 -29.57 10.21
N LYS A 4 -26.61 -30.55 9.69
CA LYS A 4 -25.28 -30.30 9.14
C LYS A 4 -25.44 -29.40 7.91
N ARG A 5 -24.97 -28.15 7.99
CA ARG A 5 -24.93 -27.21 6.86
C ARG A 5 -24.11 -27.78 5.72
N THR A 6 -24.60 -27.64 4.50
CA THR A 6 -23.99 -28.21 3.29
C THR A 6 -22.77 -27.38 2.85
N GLY A 7 -21.83 -28.02 2.14
CA GLY A 7 -20.61 -27.36 1.63
C GLY A 7 -20.90 -26.14 0.75
N GLN A 8 -22.08 -26.10 0.13
CA GLN A 8 -22.57 -24.99 -0.70
C GLN A 8 -22.95 -23.75 0.14
N GLU A 9 -23.52 -23.94 1.33
CA GLU A 9 -23.87 -22.83 2.24
C GLU A 9 -22.61 -22.16 2.80
N ARG A 10 -21.57 -22.96 3.10
CA ARG A 10 -20.25 -22.43 3.49
C ARG A 10 -19.56 -21.66 2.35
N MET A 11 -19.77 -22.10 1.11
CA MET A 11 -19.20 -21.44 -0.08
C MET A 11 -19.95 -20.15 -0.45
N ASN A 12 -21.26 -20.08 -0.23
CA ASN A 12 -22.06 -18.87 -0.45
C ASN A 12 -21.81 -17.78 0.61
N ASP A 13 -21.56 -18.15 1.87
CA ASP A 13 -21.10 -17.22 2.90
C ASP A 13 -19.69 -16.67 2.57
N ALA A 14 -18.81 -17.49 1.99
CA ALA A 14 -17.48 -17.08 1.55
C ALA A 14 -17.50 -16.11 0.35
N LEU A 15 -18.55 -16.14 -0.47
CA LEU A 15 -18.71 -15.30 -1.66
C LEU A 15 -19.37 -13.94 -1.36
N THR A 16 -19.94 -13.74 -0.17
CA THR A 16 -20.68 -12.52 0.16
C THR A 16 -20.02 -11.76 1.30
N LEU A 17 -18.83 -11.20 1.06
CA LEU A 17 -18.19 -10.34 2.03
C LEU A 17 -19.08 -9.11 2.29
N SER A 18 -19.64 -9.04 3.50
CA SER A 18 -20.46 -7.89 3.87
C SER A 18 -19.62 -6.60 3.79
N ARG A 19 -20.24 -5.49 3.40
CA ARG A 19 -19.57 -4.19 3.38
C ARG A 19 -18.96 -3.83 4.74
N HIS A 20 -19.56 -4.34 5.82
CA HIS A 20 -19.06 -4.18 7.18
C HIS A 20 -17.74 -4.95 7.39
N ASP A 21 -17.69 -6.22 6.98
CA ASP A 21 -16.51 -7.07 7.12
C ASP A 21 -15.37 -6.60 6.23
N TYR A 22 -15.66 -6.20 4.98
CA TYR A 22 -14.66 -5.56 4.13
C TYR A 22 -14.06 -4.33 4.78
N ARG A 23 -14.88 -3.42 5.32
CA ARG A 23 -14.39 -2.22 6.01
C ARG A 23 -13.58 -2.55 7.26
N ARG A 24 -13.97 -3.59 7.99
CA ARG A 24 -13.25 -4.07 9.18
C ARG A 24 -11.85 -4.57 8.79
N ILE A 25 -11.77 -5.48 7.82
CA ILE A 25 -10.52 -6.02 7.27
C ILE A 25 -9.64 -4.88 6.74
N TYR A 26 -10.23 -4.01 5.89
CA TYR A 26 -9.52 -2.87 5.31
C TYR A 26 -8.88 -1.97 6.37
N ARG A 27 -9.55 -1.69 7.50
CA ARG A 27 -9.00 -0.84 8.57
C ARG A 27 -7.84 -1.50 9.32
N GLN A 28 -7.91 -2.81 9.50
CA GLN A 28 -6.92 -3.61 10.23
C GLN A 28 -5.65 -3.88 9.42
N LEU A 29 -5.73 -4.00 8.09
CA LEU A 29 -4.59 -4.23 7.20
C LEU A 29 -3.76 -2.95 7.00
N ARG A 30 -2.86 -2.64 7.94
CA ARG A 30 -1.95 -1.47 7.88
C ARG A 30 -0.54 -1.83 7.46
N THR A 31 -0.12 -3.05 7.76
CA THR A 31 1.24 -3.56 7.56
C THR A 31 1.20 -4.95 6.94
N MET A 32 2.35 -5.46 6.48
CA MET A 32 2.42 -6.86 6.03
C MET A 32 2.27 -7.86 7.17
N ASP A 33 2.65 -7.50 8.39
CA ASP A 33 2.40 -8.34 9.56
C ASP A 33 0.90 -8.46 9.87
N ASP A 34 0.09 -7.46 9.52
CA ASP A 34 -1.37 -7.57 9.63
C ASP A 34 -1.98 -8.60 8.67
N VAL A 35 -1.36 -8.85 7.50
CA VAL A 35 -1.80 -9.92 6.59
C VAL A 35 -1.58 -11.27 7.27
N ARG A 36 -0.37 -11.51 7.82
CA ARG A 36 -0.06 -12.74 8.54
C ARG A 36 -0.93 -12.93 9.79
N ARG A 37 -1.26 -11.84 10.49
CA ARG A 37 -2.13 -11.88 11.66
C ARG A 37 -3.58 -12.28 11.32
N LEU A 38 -4.06 -11.95 10.12
CA LEU A 38 -5.43 -12.19 9.69
C LEU A 38 -5.59 -13.44 8.81
N SER A 39 -4.50 -14.03 8.33
CA SER A 39 -4.52 -15.24 7.49
C SER A 39 -5.13 -16.50 8.14
N PRO A 40 -5.23 -16.64 9.48
CA PRO A 40 -6.01 -17.73 10.07
C PRO A 40 -7.52 -17.61 9.85
N GLU A 41 -8.04 -16.40 9.64
CA GLU A 41 -9.47 -16.11 9.49
C GLU A 41 -9.90 -15.89 8.03
N PHE A 42 -8.96 -15.50 7.16
CA PHE A 42 -9.22 -15.13 5.78
C PHE A 42 -8.12 -15.64 4.86
N ASP A 43 -8.46 -15.83 3.58
CA ASP A 43 -7.50 -16.17 2.53
C ASP A 43 -6.37 -15.12 2.43
N GLU A 44 -5.13 -15.59 2.39
CA GLU A 44 -3.94 -14.72 2.44
C GLU A 44 -3.78 -13.87 1.17
N ASP A 45 -4.06 -14.44 -0.01
CA ASP A 45 -4.00 -13.72 -1.28
C ASP A 45 -5.06 -12.61 -1.34
N PHE A 46 -6.25 -12.88 -0.80
CA PHE A 46 -7.30 -11.88 -0.64
C PHE A 46 -6.87 -10.71 0.27
N LEU A 47 -6.28 -11.02 1.43
CA LEU A 47 -5.76 -10.01 2.35
C LEU A 47 -4.63 -9.19 1.72
N PHE A 48 -3.73 -9.85 0.99
CA PHE A 48 -2.63 -9.20 0.27
C PHE A 48 -3.16 -8.25 -0.82
N ALA A 49 -4.19 -8.65 -1.55
CA ALA A 49 -4.86 -7.81 -2.55
C ALA A 49 -5.46 -6.54 -1.91
N ILE A 50 -6.18 -6.68 -0.79
CA ILE A 50 -6.75 -5.52 -0.07
C ILE A 50 -5.65 -4.60 0.44
N TYR A 51 -4.62 -5.17 1.09
CA TYR A 51 -3.50 -4.41 1.60
C TYR A 51 -2.79 -3.61 0.50
N THR A 52 -2.53 -4.24 -0.64
CA THR A 52 -1.87 -3.61 -1.79
C THR A 52 -2.71 -2.47 -2.35
N GLN A 53 -4.01 -2.70 -2.57
CA GLN A 53 -4.93 -1.67 -3.03
C GLN A 53 -4.99 -0.47 -2.07
N ARG A 54 -5.07 -0.74 -0.76
CA ARG A 54 -5.06 0.28 0.29
C ARG A 54 -3.77 1.11 0.24
N THR A 55 -2.62 0.45 0.21
CA THR A 55 -1.30 1.08 0.16
C THR A 55 -1.18 1.97 -1.07
N VAL A 56 -1.56 1.46 -2.25
CA VAL A 56 -1.57 2.25 -3.50
C VAL A 56 -2.49 3.47 -3.37
N ARG A 57 -3.68 3.31 -2.80
CA ARG A 57 -4.64 4.41 -2.62
C ARG A 57 -4.11 5.49 -1.69
N GLU A 58 -3.49 5.10 -0.58
CA GLU A 58 -2.88 6.02 0.37
C GLU A 58 -1.73 6.80 -0.26
N VAL A 59 -0.85 6.10 -0.97
CA VAL A 59 0.27 6.69 -1.71
C VAL A 59 -0.24 7.68 -2.75
N LYS A 60 -1.23 7.30 -3.58
CA LYS A 60 -1.85 8.20 -4.57
C LYS A 60 -2.45 9.45 -3.93
N ARG A 61 -3.16 9.29 -2.81
CA ARG A 61 -3.76 10.41 -2.06
C ARG A 61 -2.70 11.40 -1.58
N ARG A 62 -1.57 10.90 -1.06
CA ARG A 62 -0.48 11.73 -0.53
C ARG A 62 0.48 12.24 -1.61
N PHE A 63 0.49 11.63 -2.80
CA PHE A 63 1.49 11.90 -3.84
C PHE A 63 1.60 13.38 -4.20
N HIS A 64 0.49 14.06 -4.45
CA HIS A 64 0.49 15.48 -4.81
C HIS A 64 0.94 16.37 -3.65
N GLN A 65 0.52 16.05 -2.43
CA GLN A 65 0.94 16.77 -1.22
C GLN A 65 2.45 16.66 -1.01
N VAL A 66 2.99 15.45 -1.10
CA VAL A 66 4.43 15.18 -0.97
C VAL A 66 5.22 15.84 -2.09
N SER A 67 4.72 15.79 -3.34
CA SER A 67 5.38 16.39 -4.50
C SER A 67 5.54 17.91 -4.39
N ARG A 68 4.65 18.62 -3.67
CA ARG A 68 4.80 20.07 -3.43
C ARG A 68 6.04 20.39 -2.59
N SER A 69 6.49 19.46 -1.76
CA SER A 69 7.69 19.59 -0.93
C SER A 69 8.96 19.09 -1.61
N ALA A 70 8.89 18.68 -2.88
CA ALA A 70 10.01 18.14 -3.65
C ALA A 70 11.29 19.01 -3.64
N PRO A 71 11.23 20.37 -3.68
CA PRO A 71 12.43 21.21 -3.57
C PRO A 71 13.22 21.00 -2.27
N ALA A 72 12.54 20.71 -1.15
CA ALA A 72 13.21 20.40 0.11
C ALA A 72 13.93 19.06 0.05
N PHE A 73 13.30 18.04 -0.54
CA PHE A 73 13.88 16.71 -0.69
C PHE A 73 15.11 16.72 -1.59
N ARG A 74 15.06 17.51 -2.68
CA ARG A 74 16.20 17.75 -3.55
C ARG A 74 17.37 18.39 -2.80
N ARG A 75 17.13 19.36 -1.92
CA ARG A 75 18.18 19.96 -1.09
C ARG A 75 18.83 18.92 -0.17
N TRP A 76 18.06 18.01 0.42
CA TRP A 76 18.60 16.94 1.26
C TRP A 76 19.41 15.92 0.45
N TRP A 77 18.92 15.54 -0.73
CA TRP A 77 19.64 14.71 -1.68
C TRP A 77 21.00 15.32 -2.06
N ARG A 78 21.02 16.60 -2.44
CA ARG A 78 22.27 17.33 -2.78
C ARG A 78 23.25 17.46 -1.61
N LYS A 79 22.80 17.27 -0.37
CA LYS A 79 23.64 17.21 0.84
C LYS A 79 24.13 15.80 1.16
N GLY A 80 23.87 14.81 0.30
CA GLY A 80 24.35 13.43 0.45
C GLY A 80 23.38 12.49 1.17
N GLN A 81 22.15 12.91 1.50
CA GLN A 81 21.17 11.97 2.05
C GLN A 81 20.69 10.99 0.98
N SER A 82 20.62 9.70 1.29
CA SER A 82 20.10 8.70 0.36
C SER A 82 18.57 8.81 0.19
N PHE A 83 18.04 8.31 -0.93
CA PHE A 83 16.59 8.26 -1.13
C PHE A 83 15.86 7.51 -0.03
N LEU A 84 16.47 6.45 0.52
CA LEU A 84 15.92 5.68 1.63
C LEU A 84 15.81 6.51 2.92
N GLN A 85 16.84 7.30 3.24
CA GLN A 85 16.83 8.19 4.40
C GLN A 85 15.73 9.25 4.27
N ILE A 86 15.65 9.88 3.09
CA ILE A 86 14.62 10.90 2.82
C ILE A 86 13.22 10.28 2.90
N ALA A 87 13.02 9.12 2.29
CA ALA A 87 11.75 8.39 2.25
C ALA A 87 11.26 8.01 3.66
N ARG A 88 12.16 7.51 4.52
CA ARG A 88 11.84 7.24 5.93
C ARG A 88 11.44 8.51 6.67
N ARG A 89 12.14 9.62 6.43
CA ARG A 89 11.85 10.91 7.07
C ARG A 89 10.46 11.46 6.72
N ILE A 90 9.98 11.24 5.50
CA ILE A 90 8.70 11.76 5.03
C ILE A 90 7.57 10.72 5.06
N ASP A 91 7.86 9.52 5.57
CA ASP A 91 6.96 8.37 5.59
C ASP A 91 6.34 8.12 4.20
N PHE A 92 7.19 7.89 3.19
CA PHE A 92 6.76 7.71 1.80
C PHE A 92 7.59 6.65 1.08
N PRO A 93 7.06 5.94 0.06
CA PRO A 93 7.80 4.88 -0.62
C PRO A 93 9.12 5.35 -1.24
N PRO A 94 10.27 4.69 -0.98
CA PRO A 94 11.59 5.12 -1.48
C PRO A 94 11.68 5.30 -2.99
N VAL A 95 11.07 4.39 -3.77
CA VAL A 95 11.07 4.47 -5.24
C VAL A 95 10.36 5.73 -5.73
N LEU A 96 9.20 6.06 -5.14
CA LEU A 96 8.46 7.26 -5.50
C LEU A 96 9.14 8.53 -5.00
N THR A 97 9.80 8.47 -3.85
CA THR A 97 10.65 9.57 -3.35
C THR A 97 11.78 9.86 -4.34
N ALA A 98 12.50 8.84 -4.79
CA ALA A 98 13.57 8.98 -5.80
C ALA A 98 13.02 9.60 -7.09
N MET A 99 11.91 9.07 -7.60
CA MET A 99 11.21 9.59 -8.78
C MET A 99 10.79 11.05 -8.65
N ILE A 100 10.29 11.48 -7.49
CA ILE A 100 9.93 12.88 -7.23
C ILE A 100 11.17 13.77 -7.27
N ILE A 101 12.26 13.36 -6.62
CA ILE A 101 13.51 14.14 -6.56
C ILE A 101 14.13 14.24 -7.95
N LEU A 102 14.32 13.11 -8.64
CA LEU A 102 15.03 13.03 -9.91
C LEU A 102 14.28 13.73 -11.05
N ARG A 103 12.95 13.83 -10.99
CA ARG A 103 12.18 14.68 -11.91
C ARG A 103 12.56 16.15 -11.84
N LEU A 104 12.94 16.66 -10.66
CA LEU A 104 13.43 18.03 -10.52
C LEU A 104 14.83 18.22 -11.11
N ASP A 105 15.58 17.14 -11.27
CA ASP A 105 16.90 17.12 -11.92
C ASP A 105 16.80 16.78 -13.41
N GLY A 106 15.59 16.82 -13.99
CA GLY A 106 15.37 16.62 -15.43
C GLY A 106 15.25 15.16 -15.87
N VAL A 107 15.25 14.20 -14.95
CA VAL A 107 15.04 12.77 -15.30
C VAL A 107 13.58 12.54 -15.67
N GLY A 108 13.35 12.18 -16.93
CA GLY A 108 12.02 11.92 -17.47
C GLY A 108 11.33 10.68 -16.87
N ARG A 109 9.99 10.64 -16.94
CA ARG A 109 9.17 9.53 -16.43
C ARG A 109 9.55 8.16 -16.98
N LYS A 110 9.95 8.09 -18.26
CA LYS A 110 10.23 6.84 -18.97
C LYS A 110 11.43 6.07 -18.39
N THR A 111 12.34 6.75 -17.70
CA THR A 111 13.50 6.11 -17.06
C THR A 111 13.09 5.23 -15.88
N PHE A 112 11.98 5.54 -15.19
CA PHE A 112 11.51 4.79 -14.02
C PHE A 112 10.56 3.63 -14.36
N GLN A 113 10.02 3.55 -15.57
CA GLN A 113 9.09 2.48 -15.96
C GLN A 113 9.80 1.19 -16.42
N ARG A 114 11.14 1.21 -16.51
CA ARG A 114 11.96 0.10 -16.99
C ARG A 114 12.52 -0.78 -15.86
N TYR A 115 12.29 -0.42 -14.60
CA TYR A 115 12.78 -1.09 -13.40
C TYR A 115 11.62 -1.36 -12.45
#